data_AF-A0A7J4LJW6-F1
#
_entry.id   AF-A0A7J4LJW6-F1
#
_cell.length_a   1.000
_cell.length_b   1.000
_cell.length_c   1.000
_cell.angle_alpha   90.00
_cell.angle_beta   90.00
_cell.angle_gamma   90.00
#
_symmetry.space_group_name_H-M   'P 1'
#
loop_
_entity.id
_entity.type
_entity.pdbx_description
1 polymer ?
#
loop_
_entity_poly.entity_id
_entity_poly.type
_entity_poly.pdbx_seq_one_letter_code
_entity_poly.pdbx_strand_id
1 'polypeptide(L)'
;MIKNNLCTKSQMEIMGIVIIIILFSVGLLFAIQYIILKKPSDVKKSFLQAELSSNSLNAMLKTNVKECNNADMAALFKDCAGASQELDCCIKLAPDQDCIYDDSQGTMGIADSCHMLNETVSKILRNTLFLWRVPYVFTAYYVESDPLPWTEGITSSPEMPCSLEDIGRPQEFTLPTTQGNLRIVLKVC
;
A
#
# COMPACT_ATOMS: atom_id res chain seq x y z
N MET A 1 -6.34 -66.92 43.31
CA MET A 1 -6.98 -65.66 43.70
C MET A 1 -5.90 -64.77 44.32
N ILE A 2 -5.18 -63.99 43.50
CA ILE A 2 -4.04 -63.19 43.97
C ILE A 2 -4.54 -61.78 44.27
N LYS A 3 -4.54 -61.41 45.56
CA LYS A 3 -4.93 -60.10 46.07
C LYS A 3 -3.69 -59.20 46.06
N ASN A 4 -3.49 -58.43 44.99
CA ASN A 4 -2.40 -57.46 44.91
C ASN A 4 -2.75 -56.23 45.74
N ASN A 5 -2.21 -56.13 46.95
CA ASN A 5 -2.19 -54.91 47.74
C ASN A 5 -1.10 -53.99 47.16
N LEU A 6 -1.44 -53.19 46.15
CA LEU A 6 -0.55 -52.11 45.71
C LEU A 6 -0.37 -51.11 46.86
N CYS A 7 0.89 -50.88 47.21
CA CYS A 7 1.32 -50.01 48.29
C CYS A 7 0.88 -48.56 48.01
N THR A 8 -0.03 -48.05 48.85
CA THR A 8 -0.78 -46.80 48.63
C THR A 8 0.07 -45.52 48.61
N LYS A 9 1.31 -45.58 49.10
CA LYS A 9 2.21 -44.41 49.14
C LYS A 9 2.79 -44.02 47.77
N SER A 10 3.09 -44.98 46.90
CA SER A 10 3.69 -44.69 45.58
C SER A 10 2.66 -44.22 44.55
N GLN A 11 1.37 -44.54 44.75
CA GLN A 11 0.28 -44.11 43.86
C GLN A 11 -0.02 -42.61 43.96
N MET A 12 0.25 -41.99 45.11
CA MET A 12 -0.04 -40.58 45.35
C MET A 12 0.94 -39.64 44.61
N GLU A 13 2.20 -40.08 44.45
CA GLU A 13 3.24 -39.35 43.71
C GLU A 13 2.99 -39.39 42.19
N ILE A 14 2.53 -40.54 41.67
CA ILE A 14 2.15 -40.71 40.26
C ILE A 14 0.90 -39.89 39.89
N MET A 15 -0.04 -39.69 40.82
CA MET A 15 -1.20 -38.81 40.58
C MET A 15 -0.80 -37.34 40.41
N GLY A 16 0.17 -36.85 41.19
CA GLY A 16 0.64 -35.47 41.12
C GLY A 16 1.29 -35.13 39.78
N ILE A 17 2.16 -36.01 39.28
CA ILE A 17 2.84 -35.79 37.99
C ILE A 17 1.86 -35.79 36.80
N VAL A 18 0.81 -36.61 36.85
CA VAL A 18 -0.24 -36.64 35.82
C VAL A 18 -0.96 -35.29 35.72
N ILE A 19 -1.30 -34.68 36.86
CA ILE A 19 -1.97 -33.37 36.87
C ILE A 19 -1.09 -32.28 36.24
N ILE A 20 0.21 -32.28 36.53
CA ILE A 20 1.15 -31.30 35.96
C ILE A 20 1.24 -31.46 34.44
N ILE A 21 1.31 -32.71 33.95
CA ILE A 21 1.35 -32.98 32.50
C ILE A 21 0.07 -32.48 31.83
N ILE A 22 -1.10 -32.72 32.42
CA ILE A 22 -2.38 -32.23 31.88
C ILE A 22 -2.39 -30.70 31.82
N LEU A 23 -1.98 -30.02 32.89
CA LEU A 23 -1.93 -28.56 32.91
C LEU A 23 -0.95 -28.01 31.86
N PHE A 24 0.21 -28.64 31.70
CA PHE A 24 1.19 -28.27 30.69
C PHE A 24 0.66 -28.49 29.26
N SER A 25 0.01 -29.62 28.99
CA SER A 25 -0.62 -29.91 27.70
C SER A 25 -1.72 -28.91 27.36
N VAL A 26 -2.57 -28.55 28.34
CA VAL A 26 -3.61 -27.52 28.15
C VAL A 26 -2.98 -26.16 27.87
N GLY A 27 -1.93 -25.78 28.61
CA GLY A 27 -1.20 -24.53 28.39
C GLY A 27 -0.60 -24.43 26.97
N LEU A 28 0.00 -25.52 26.48
CA LEU A 28 0.51 -25.61 25.10
C LEU A 28 -0.59 -25.47 24.06
N LEU A 29 -1.75 -26.11 24.27
CA LEU A 29 -2.90 -25.98 23.37
C LEU A 29 -3.40 -24.54 23.28
N PHE A 30 -3.47 -23.83 24.41
CA PHE A 30 -3.80 -22.40 24.42
C PHE A 30 -2.75 -21.57 23.66
N ALA A 31 -1.46 -21.80 23.89
CA ALA A 31 -0.41 -21.09 23.16
C ALA A 31 -0.51 -21.31 21.65
N ILE A 32 -0.72 -22.55 21.20
CA ILE A 32 -0.86 -22.87 19.77
C ILE A 32 -2.11 -22.18 19.19
N GLN A 33 -3.26 -22.28 19.83
CA GLN A 33 -4.51 -21.71 19.31
C GLN A 33 -4.48 -20.18 19.26
N TYR A 34 -3.95 -19.53 20.29
CA TYR A 34 -4.07 -18.08 20.43
C TYR A 34 -2.86 -17.28 19.94
N ILE A 35 -1.67 -17.88 19.90
CA ILE A 35 -0.44 -17.21 19.45
C ILE A 35 -0.11 -17.61 18.02
N ILE A 36 -0.14 -18.91 17.71
CA ILE A 36 0.32 -19.43 16.40
C ILE A 36 -0.82 -19.40 15.37
N LEU A 37 -2.01 -19.87 15.75
CA LEU A 37 -3.12 -20.06 14.82
C LEU A 37 -4.06 -18.86 14.70
N LYS A 38 -3.86 -17.81 15.50
CA LYS A 38 -4.66 -16.58 15.41
C LYS A 38 -4.26 -15.81 14.15
N LYS A 39 -4.86 -16.19 13.02
CA LYS A 39 -4.86 -15.35 11.82
C LYS A 39 -5.41 -13.98 12.24
N PRO A 40 -4.77 -12.86 11.83
CA PRO A 40 -5.35 -11.55 12.08
C PRO A 40 -6.79 -11.57 11.53
N SER A 41 -7.76 -11.13 12.33
CA SER A 41 -9.13 -11.03 11.83
C SER A 41 -9.15 -10.15 10.59
N ASP A 42 -9.97 -10.49 9.60
CA ASP A 42 -10.06 -9.73 8.34
C ASP A 42 -10.36 -8.24 8.58
N VAL A 43 -11.04 -7.94 9.69
CA VAL A 43 -11.28 -6.58 10.17
C VAL A 43 -9.98 -5.82 10.50
N LYS A 44 -9.01 -6.48 11.16
CA LYS A 44 -7.71 -5.85 11.46
C LYS A 44 -6.90 -5.62 10.18
N LYS A 45 -6.93 -6.60 9.25
CA LYS A 45 -6.22 -6.50 7.97
C LYS A 45 -6.76 -5.33 7.14
N SER A 46 -8.06 -5.29 6.92
CA SER A 46 -8.72 -4.22 6.15
C SER A 46 -8.53 -2.84 6.76
N PHE A 47 -8.57 -2.71 8.09
CA PHE A 47 -8.28 -1.45 8.77
C PHE A 47 -6.83 -1.00 8.52
N LEU A 48 -5.84 -1.89 8.68
CA LEU A 48 -4.44 -1.56 8.44
C LEU A 48 -4.16 -1.19 6.97
N GLN A 49 -4.79 -1.87 6.01
CA GLN A 49 -4.67 -1.54 4.58
C GLN A 49 -5.29 -0.17 4.26
N ALA A 50 -6.46 0.14 4.82
CA ALA A 50 -7.10 1.44 4.66
C ALA A 50 -6.28 2.57 5.30
N GLU A 51 -5.68 2.32 6.46
CA GLU A 51 -4.83 3.29 7.14
C GLU A 51 -3.51 3.51 6.38
N LEU A 52 -2.90 2.43 5.88
CA LEU A 52 -1.69 2.50 5.07
C LEU A 52 -1.94 3.26 3.77
N SER A 53 -2.99 2.91 3.01
CA SER A 53 -3.35 3.60 1.76
C SER A 53 -3.64 5.09 1.98
N SER A 54 -4.40 5.45 3.03
CA SER A 54 -4.67 6.84 3.40
C SER A 54 -3.40 7.63 3.69
N ASN A 55 -2.54 7.10 4.56
CA ASN A 55 -1.31 7.78 4.96
C ASN A 55 -0.31 7.88 3.80
N SER A 56 -0.17 6.83 2.99
CA SER A 56 0.67 6.84 1.79
C SER A 56 0.19 7.85 0.77
N LEU A 57 -1.12 7.88 0.48
CA LEU A 57 -1.68 8.79 -0.51
C LEU A 57 -1.64 10.25 -0.04
N ASN A 58 -1.92 10.51 1.23
CA ASN A 58 -1.77 11.85 1.82
C ASN A 58 -0.31 12.34 1.81
N ALA A 59 0.66 11.47 2.13
CA ALA A 59 2.07 11.81 2.07
C ALA A 59 2.52 12.08 0.63
N MET A 60 2.08 11.25 -0.32
CA MET A 60 2.35 11.42 -1.75
C MET A 60 1.80 12.74 -2.27
N LEU A 61 0.54 13.07 -2.01
CA LEU A 61 -0.09 14.32 -2.47
C LEU A 61 0.58 15.58 -1.92
N LYS A 62 1.16 15.51 -0.71
CA LYS A 62 1.90 16.60 -0.07
C LYS A 62 3.40 16.63 -0.40
N THR A 63 3.88 15.68 -1.19
CA THR A 63 5.28 15.67 -1.61
C THR A 63 5.49 16.75 -2.66
N ASN A 64 6.56 17.54 -2.52
CA ASN A 64 6.88 18.59 -3.47
C ASN A 64 7.89 18.08 -4.50
N VAL A 65 7.67 18.45 -5.75
CA VAL A 65 8.57 18.13 -6.87
C VAL A 65 9.40 19.37 -7.17
N LYS A 66 10.72 19.28 -6.96
CA LYS A 66 11.63 20.43 -7.12
C LYS A 66 11.71 20.89 -8.58
N GLU A 67 11.56 19.94 -9.48
CA GLU A 67 11.58 20.06 -10.94
C GLU A 67 10.37 20.83 -11.49
N CYS A 68 9.29 20.97 -10.69
CA CYS A 68 8.08 21.71 -11.04
C CYS A 68 7.86 22.91 -10.11
N ASN A 69 8.86 23.76 -9.92
CA ASN A 69 8.79 24.96 -9.06
C ASN A 69 8.38 24.68 -7.60
N ASN A 70 8.77 23.52 -7.05
CA ASN A 70 8.33 23.04 -5.73
C ASN A 70 6.80 22.91 -5.60
N ALA A 71 6.09 22.70 -6.71
CA ALA A 71 4.68 22.37 -6.68
C ALA A 71 4.46 21.07 -5.92
N ASP A 72 3.33 21.00 -5.21
CA ASP A 72 2.89 19.78 -4.57
C ASP A 72 2.37 18.80 -5.63
N MET A 73 2.48 17.50 -5.35
CA MET A 73 1.96 16.47 -6.25
C MET A 73 0.47 16.69 -6.56
N ALA A 74 -0.31 17.22 -5.61
CA ALA A 74 -1.70 17.58 -5.85
C ALA A 74 -1.88 18.62 -6.98
N ALA A 75 -1.00 19.62 -7.09
CA ALA A 75 -0.98 20.53 -8.24
C ALA A 75 -0.60 19.79 -9.53
N LEU A 76 0.39 18.90 -9.50
CA LEU A 76 0.75 18.09 -10.68
C LEU A 76 -0.44 17.21 -11.15
N PHE A 77 -1.18 16.60 -10.23
CA PHE A 77 -2.39 15.83 -10.57
C PHE A 77 -3.45 16.72 -11.23
N LYS A 78 -3.66 17.94 -10.74
CA LYS A 78 -4.62 18.88 -11.32
C LYS A 78 -4.20 19.39 -12.69
N ASP A 79 -2.93 19.70 -12.85
CA ASP A 79 -2.36 20.19 -14.11
C ASP A 79 -2.40 19.11 -15.19
N CYS A 80 -1.94 17.90 -14.86
CA CYS A 80 -1.98 16.76 -15.76
C CYS A 80 -3.42 16.36 -16.16
N ALA A 81 -4.37 16.45 -15.23
CA ALA A 81 -5.76 16.13 -15.52
C ALA A 81 -6.49 17.29 -16.23
N GLY A 82 -5.98 18.51 -16.15
CA GLY A 82 -6.57 19.70 -16.75
C GLY A 82 -6.38 19.78 -18.26
N ALA A 83 -7.19 20.61 -18.91
CA ALA A 83 -7.00 20.93 -20.34
C ALA A 83 -5.89 21.98 -20.57
N SER A 84 -5.45 22.66 -19.51
CA SER A 84 -4.44 23.72 -19.56
C SER A 84 -3.27 23.33 -18.68
N GLN A 85 -2.12 23.06 -19.30
CA GLN A 85 -0.83 22.92 -18.63
C GLN A 85 -0.35 24.32 -18.25
N GLU A 86 -0.68 24.75 -17.04
CA GLU A 86 -0.23 26.03 -16.48
C GLU A 86 1.08 25.83 -15.70
N LEU A 87 1.36 24.60 -15.26
CA LEU A 87 2.55 24.26 -14.50
C LEU A 87 3.73 23.97 -15.42
N ASP A 88 4.71 24.87 -15.43
CA ASP A 88 5.98 24.66 -16.13
C ASP A 88 6.87 23.69 -15.33
N CYS A 89 6.81 22.41 -15.70
CA CYS A 89 7.66 21.35 -15.18
C CYS A 89 8.89 21.19 -16.09
N CYS A 90 10.09 21.42 -15.57
CA CYS A 90 11.30 21.31 -16.38
C CYS A 90 12.39 20.50 -15.69
N ILE A 91 12.99 19.57 -16.45
CA ILE A 91 14.13 18.79 -15.98
C ILE A 91 15.40 19.63 -16.17
N LYS A 92 15.97 20.10 -15.07
CA LYS A 92 17.27 20.75 -15.08
C LYS A 92 18.37 19.69 -15.13
N LEU A 93 19.09 19.60 -16.25
CA LEU A 93 20.25 18.72 -16.39
C LEU A 93 21.47 19.23 -15.61
N ALA A 94 21.52 20.53 -15.31
CA ALA A 94 22.52 21.19 -14.49
C ALA A 94 21.88 22.36 -13.72
N PRO A 95 22.43 22.76 -12.54
CA PRO A 95 21.83 23.80 -11.70
C PRO A 95 21.71 25.17 -12.38
N ASP A 96 22.59 25.45 -13.35
CA ASP A 96 22.68 26.74 -14.05
C ASP A 96 22.12 26.69 -15.48
N GLN A 97 21.50 25.58 -15.88
CA GLN A 97 20.97 25.40 -17.22
C GLN A 97 19.48 25.71 -17.24
N ASP A 98 19.10 26.66 -18.09
CA ASP A 98 17.70 26.95 -18.37
C ASP A 98 17.01 25.71 -18.94
N CYS A 99 15.72 25.59 -18.63
CA CYS A 99 14.84 24.56 -19.15
C CYS A 99 14.96 24.51 -20.68
N ILE A 100 15.47 23.41 -21.25
CA ILE A 100 15.54 23.27 -22.70
C ILE A 100 14.14 22.92 -23.21
N TYR A 101 13.48 23.93 -23.78
CA TYR A 101 12.27 23.75 -24.58
C TYR A 101 12.71 23.34 -26.00
N ASP A 102 12.67 22.05 -26.31
CA ASP A 102 12.89 21.59 -27.69
C ASP A 102 11.55 21.34 -28.37
N ASP A 103 11.12 22.30 -29.18
CA ASP A 103 9.92 22.25 -30.03
C ASP A 103 10.17 21.45 -31.33
N SER A 104 11.39 20.99 -31.59
CA SER A 104 11.77 20.64 -32.96
C SER A 104 11.65 19.17 -33.33
N GLN A 105 11.72 18.17 -32.42
CA GLN A 105 11.49 16.75 -32.78
C GLN A 105 11.07 15.86 -31.59
N GLY A 106 9.77 15.55 -31.45
CA GLY A 106 9.20 14.22 -31.19
C GLY A 106 9.57 13.35 -29.97
N THR A 107 10.69 13.57 -29.26
CA THR A 107 11.03 12.90 -28.00
C THR A 107 12.22 13.60 -27.35
N MET A 108 12.02 13.95 -26.07
CA MET A 108 13.01 14.37 -25.07
C MET A 108 13.29 15.89 -25.00
N GLY A 109 12.52 16.56 -24.13
CA GLY A 109 12.82 17.92 -23.67
C GLY A 109 11.81 18.50 -22.68
N ILE A 110 10.51 18.24 -22.88
CA ILE A 110 9.46 18.73 -21.98
C ILE A 110 8.88 17.54 -21.24
N ALA A 111 9.23 17.39 -19.97
CA ALA A 111 8.50 16.50 -19.10
C ALA A 111 7.15 17.16 -18.80
N ASP A 112 6.14 16.80 -19.59
CA ASP A 112 4.75 17.09 -19.27
C ASP A 112 4.50 16.80 -17.78
N SER A 113 3.73 17.65 -17.10
CA SER A 113 3.34 17.43 -15.71
C SER A 113 2.80 16.02 -15.50
N CYS A 114 2.12 15.45 -16.50
CA CYS A 114 1.72 14.04 -16.51
C CYS A 114 2.87 13.04 -16.49
N HIS A 115 3.93 13.27 -17.28
CA HIS A 115 5.09 12.39 -17.30
C HIS A 115 5.82 12.44 -15.95
N MET A 116 6.07 13.65 -15.44
CA MET A 116 6.72 13.85 -14.13
C MET A 116 5.91 13.26 -12.99
N LEU A 117 4.58 13.44 -13.03
CA LEU A 117 3.64 12.84 -12.08
C LEU A 117 3.74 11.32 -12.11
N ASN A 118 3.64 10.70 -13.29
CA ASN A 118 3.72 9.25 -13.43
C ASN A 118 5.05 8.69 -12.92
N GLU A 119 6.17 9.31 -13.30
CA GLU A 119 7.50 8.91 -12.84
C GLU A 119 7.61 9.02 -11.31
N THR A 120 7.16 10.14 -10.74
CA THR A 120 7.24 10.39 -9.30
C THR A 120 6.34 9.45 -8.50
N VAL A 121 5.09 9.24 -8.94
CA VAL A 121 4.17 8.27 -8.33
C VAL A 121 4.78 6.86 -8.39
N SER A 122 5.25 6.45 -9.57
CA SER A 122 5.87 5.14 -9.76
C SER A 122 7.10 4.95 -8.87
N LYS A 123 7.94 5.98 -8.74
CA LYS A 123 9.12 5.98 -7.87
C LYS A 123 8.74 5.89 -6.39
N ILE A 124 7.76 6.67 -5.95
CA ILE A 124 7.27 6.64 -4.56
C ILE A 124 6.73 5.25 -4.23
N LEU A 125 5.81 4.71 -5.03
CA LEU A 125 5.19 3.41 -4.77
C LEU A 125 6.19 2.25 -4.88
N ARG A 126 7.13 2.33 -5.83
CA ARG A 126 8.23 1.35 -5.96
C ARG A 126 9.19 1.38 -4.77
N ASN A 127 9.53 2.56 -4.27
CA ASN A 127 10.46 2.71 -3.15
C ASN A 127 9.78 2.53 -1.77
N THR A 128 8.46 2.30 -1.75
CA THR A 128 7.70 2.10 -0.50
C THR A 128 6.99 0.75 -0.52
N LEU A 129 5.77 0.70 -1.04
CA LEU A 129 4.89 -0.47 -1.00
C LEU A 129 5.52 -1.69 -1.69
N PHE A 130 6.21 -1.49 -2.81
CA PHE A 130 6.89 -2.59 -3.50
C PHE A 130 8.06 -3.16 -2.69
N LEU A 131 8.90 -2.32 -2.08
CA LEU A 131 9.98 -2.79 -1.20
C LEU A 131 9.44 -3.53 0.03
N TRP A 132 8.26 -3.13 0.53
CA TRP A 132 7.59 -3.80 1.63
C TRP A 132 6.84 -5.07 1.21
N ARG A 133 6.86 -5.43 -0.08
CA ARG A 133 6.12 -6.55 -0.66
C ARG A 133 4.63 -6.51 -0.35
N VAL A 134 4.08 -5.29 -0.35
CA VAL A 134 2.66 -5.05 -0.15
C VAL A 134 2.02 -4.88 -1.53
N PRO A 135 1.10 -5.77 -1.95
CA PRO A 135 0.44 -5.60 -3.23
C PRO A 135 -0.44 -4.35 -3.26
N TYR A 136 -0.48 -3.67 -4.40
CA TYR A 136 -1.26 -2.45 -4.56
C TYR A 136 -1.72 -2.22 -6.00
N VAL A 137 -2.79 -1.43 -6.12
CA VAL A 137 -3.31 -0.89 -7.38
C VAL A 137 -3.51 0.60 -7.21
N PHE A 138 -2.87 1.39 -8.05
CA PHE A 138 -3.04 2.83 -8.10
C PHE A 138 -3.82 3.21 -9.35
N THR A 139 -4.86 4.03 -9.19
CA THR A 139 -5.73 4.48 -10.29
C THR A 139 -6.15 5.92 -10.07
N ALA A 140 -6.31 6.70 -11.15
CA ALA A 140 -6.94 8.00 -11.10
C ALA A 140 -7.93 8.14 -12.26
N TYR A 141 -9.10 8.71 -12.00
CA TYR A 141 -10.20 8.80 -12.97
C TYR A 141 -11.14 9.97 -12.63
N TYR A 142 -11.85 10.48 -13.63
CA TYR A 142 -12.96 11.40 -13.40
C TYR A 142 -14.22 10.63 -13.01
N VAL A 143 -15.12 11.28 -12.26
CA VAL A 143 -16.43 10.68 -11.94
C VAL A 143 -17.11 10.27 -13.25
N GLU A 144 -17.46 8.97 -13.37
CA GLU A 144 -18.09 8.36 -14.55
C GLU A 144 -17.20 8.24 -15.81
N SER A 145 -15.88 8.43 -15.70
CA SER A 145 -14.93 8.14 -16.78
C SER A 145 -14.15 6.85 -16.54
N ASP A 146 -13.59 6.31 -17.63
CA ASP A 146 -12.54 5.29 -17.54
C ASP A 146 -11.30 5.85 -16.80
N PRO A 147 -10.45 4.96 -16.23
CA PRO A 147 -9.14 5.33 -15.70
C PRO A 147 -8.31 6.13 -16.67
N LEU A 148 -7.56 7.11 -16.15
CA LEU A 148 -6.63 7.87 -16.96
C LEU A 148 -5.54 6.93 -17.50
N PRO A 149 -5.17 7.01 -18.80
CA PRO A 149 -4.27 6.05 -19.43
C PRO A 149 -2.92 5.90 -18.73
N TRP A 150 -2.38 6.98 -18.16
CA TRP A 150 -1.10 6.96 -17.44
C TRP A 150 -1.18 6.24 -16.08
N THR A 151 -2.38 5.92 -15.60
CA THR A 151 -2.59 5.13 -14.37
C THR A 151 -2.80 3.64 -14.64
N GLU A 152 -3.10 3.27 -15.88
CA GLU A 152 -3.24 1.86 -16.26
C GLU A 152 -1.89 1.16 -16.14
N GLY A 153 -1.77 0.25 -15.18
CA GLY A 153 -0.58 -0.59 -15.00
C GLY A 153 0.35 -0.20 -13.85
N ILE A 154 0.01 0.81 -13.04
CA ILE A 154 0.74 1.05 -11.78
C ILE A 154 0.23 0.06 -10.72
N THR A 155 0.81 -1.15 -10.74
CA THR A 155 0.53 -2.21 -9.77
C THR A 155 1.81 -2.69 -9.11
N SER A 156 1.67 -3.33 -7.94
CA SER A 156 2.68 -4.28 -7.49
C SER A 156 2.90 -5.36 -8.56
N SER A 157 4.14 -5.83 -8.72
CA SER A 157 4.59 -6.81 -9.72
C SER A 157 3.53 -7.84 -10.15
N PRO A 158 3.53 -8.32 -11.42
CA PRO A 158 2.65 -9.40 -11.88
C PRO A 158 2.71 -10.67 -11.03
N GLU A 159 3.78 -10.86 -10.24
CA GLU A 159 3.92 -11.97 -9.30
C GLU A 159 3.06 -11.84 -8.02
N MET A 160 2.52 -10.65 -7.72
CA MET A 160 1.68 -10.37 -6.55
C MET A 160 0.41 -9.61 -6.97
N PRO A 161 -0.57 -10.29 -7.60
CA PRO A 161 -1.84 -9.68 -7.94
C PRO A 161 -2.68 -9.43 -6.68
N CYS A 162 -3.37 -8.30 -6.64
CA CYS A 162 -4.46 -8.09 -5.70
C CYS A 162 -5.55 -9.14 -5.93
N SER A 163 -5.87 -9.95 -4.91
CA SER A 163 -7.01 -10.85 -5.01
C SER A 163 -8.32 -10.07 -4.88
N LEU A 164 -9.38 -10.54 -5.55
CA LEU A 164 -10.72 -9.94 -5.46
C LEU A 164 -11.34 -10.08 -4.05
N GLU A 165 -10.80 -10.98 -3.21
CA GLU A 165 -11.26 -11.22 -1.85
C GLU A 165 -10.56 -10.31 -0.82
N ASP A 166 -9.40 -9.76 -1.16
CA ASP A 166 -8.58 -8.90 -0.29
C ASP A 166 -8.97 -7.41 -0.34
N ILE A 167 -10.14 -7.08 -0.88
CA ILE A 167 -10.56 -5.70 -1.12
C ILE A 167 -10.97 -5.05 0.22
N GLY A 168 -9.97 -4.54 0.95
CA GLY A 168 -10.19 -3.48 1.94
C GLY A 168 -10.88 -2.28 1.28
N ARG A 169 -11.59 -1.46 2.08
CA ARG A 169 -12.21 -0.24 1.55
C ARG A 169 -11.11 0.63 0.92
N PRO A 170 -11.14 0.87 -0.40
CA PRO A 170 -10.12 1.67 -1.04
C PRO A 170 -10.20 3.08 -0.51
N GLN A 171 -9.05 3.69 -0.24
CA GLN A 171 -9.03 5.11 0.09
C GLN A 171 -9.00 5.93 -1.19
N GLU A 172 -9.91 6.89 -1.23
CA GLU A 172 -10.06 7.81 -2.34
C GLU A 172 -9.81 9.24 -1.88
N PHE A 173 -9.14 10.01 -2.71
CA PHE A 173 -8.97 11.44 -2.55
C PHE A 173 -9.53 12.13 -3.77
N THR A 174 -10.28 13.21 -3.56
CA THR A 174 -10.92 13.94 -4.65
C THR A 174 -10.26 15.31 -4.79
N LEU A 175 -9.81 15.62 -6.00
CA LEU A 175 -9.26 16.92 -6.37
C LEU A 175 -10.22 17.62 -7.34
N PRO A 176 -10.64 18.87 -7.06
CA PRO A 176 -11.36 19.66 -8.05
C PRO A 176 -10.40 20.11 -9.15
N THR A 177 -10.79 19.91 -10.41
CA THR A 177 -10.10 20.35 -11.63
C THR A 177 -11.07 21.15 -12.52
N THR A 178 -10.56 21.71 -13.62
CA THR A 178 -11.39 22.43 -14.61
C THR A 178 -12.35 21.52 -15.37
N GLN A 179 -12.05 20.22 -15.46
CA GLN A 179 -12.89 19.22 -16.16
C GLN A 179 -13.84 18.47 -15.22
N GLY A 180 -13.69 18.61 -13.90
CA GLY A 180 -14.54 17.96 -12.91
C GLY A 180 -13.80 17.57 -11.64
N ASN A 181 -14.29 16.53 -10.96
CA ASN A 181 -13.66 15.99 -9.77
C ASN A 181 -12.79 14.79 -10.14
N LEU A 182 -11.47 14.96 -10.06
CA LEU A 182 -10.50 13.89 -10.23
C LEU A 182 -10.46 13.04 -8.95
N ARG A 183 -10.75 11.75 -9.06
CA ARG A 183 -10.61 10.78 -7.98
C ARG A 183 -9.29 10.05 -8.13
N ILE A 184 -8.50 10.07 -7.06
CA ILE A 184 -7.23 9.34 -6.95
C ILE A 184 -7.44 8.24 -5.92
N VAL A 185 -7.20 7.00 -6.33
CA VAL A 185 -7.49 5.82 -5.53
C VAL A 185 -6.24 4.96 -5.44
N LEU A 186 -5.80 4.71 -4.21
CA LEU A 186 -4.74 3.75 -3.88
C LEU A 186 -5.37 2.58 -3.13
N LYS A 187 -5.38 1.41 -3.75
CA LYS A 187 -5.85 0.17 -3.16
C LYS A 187 -4.65 -0.62 -2.69
N VAL A 188 -4.64 -0.97 -1.41
CA VAL A 188 -3.63 -1.86 -0.81
C VAL A 188 -4.25 -3.21 -0.56
N CYS A 189 -3.53 -4.24 -0.96
CA CYS A 189 -3.84 -5.65 -0.81
C CYS A 189 -2.75 -6.26 0.11
#